data_AF-Q2CF61-F1
#
_entry.id   AF-Q2CF61-F1
#
_cell.length_a   1.000
_cell.length_b   1.000
_cell.length_c   1.000
_cell.angle_alpha   90.00
_cell.angle_beta   90.00
_cell.angle_gamma   90.00
#
_symmetry.space_group_name_H-M   'P 1'
#
loop_
_entity.id
_entity.type
_entity.pdbx_description
1 polymer ?
#
loop_
_entity_poly.entity_id
_entity_poly.type
_entity_poly.pdbx_seq_one_letter_code
_entity_poly.pdbx_strand_id
1 'polypeptide(L)'
;MTTRFMNTTAAAALAAAIAAPAAAQNMIDTSDVMVDGADATFSSVSIEQDGYLVLHTMQDGEVVVPQSIGSTPISAGDNSDVTVTAEYPLVEGENYVAMLHVESNGNSTYDFGPGNTDVDTPVVVDGAPVTSSFAGSGTMMDEASADGMNDNAMDGDMAMADLEAHIAGWPEASQKAAMEMWDKYGAPDEMAETLLIWHDTGPFVRSYVYGEAIDHDWPAPHQDVLEQFIHYDVPADKFDELAMFDGSIIAERTRAEMSARCHSEFANLIALNLGNDVVTGEKTVEEARAAYEEAVREHMAGNSPEIAQRLTFEPAQQDITNSDEAVIDM
;
A
#
# COMPACT_ATOMS: atom_id res chain seq x y z
N MET A 1 21.45 0.22 95.37
CA MET A 1 21.76 1.45 94.61
C MET A 1 22.10 1.06 93.19
N THR A 2 21.13 1.12 92.28
CA THR A 2 21.33 0.93 90.82
C THR A 2 20.06 1.46 90.15
N THR A 3 20.03 2.74 89.75
CA THR A 3 20.33 3.30 88.41
C THR A 3 19.19 3.08 87.38
N ARG A 4 18.64 4.23 86.95
CA ARG A 4 17.78 4.52 85.77
C ARG A 4 18.24 3.76 84.50
N PHE A 5 17.43 3.51 83.47
CA PHE A 5 16.85 4.50 82.56
C PHE A 5 15.68 3.91 81.73
N MET A 6 14.77 4.80 81.33
CA MET A 6 13.59 4.58 80.52
C MET A 6 13.95 4.13 79.09
N ASN A 7 13.28 3.09 78.60
CA ASN A 7 13.26 2.72 77.18
C ASN A 7 12.32 3.68 76.43
N THR A 8 12.89 4.59 75.64
CA THR A 8 12.19 5.23 74.52
C THR A 8 12.32 4.37 73.28
N THR A 9 11.26 3.65 72.92
CA THR A 9 11.11 3.01 71.61
C THR A 9 10.80 4.09 70.57
N ALA A 10 11.79 4.42 69.74
CA ALA A 10 11.58 5.18 68.53
C ALA A 10 10.99 4.25 67.46
N ALA A 11 9.76 4.51 67.04
CA ALA A 11 9.17 3.89 65.86
C ALA A 11 9.81 4.52 64.62
N ALA A 12 10.64 3.77 63.90
CA ALA A 12 11.08 4.12 62.56
C ALA A 12 9.89 3.94 61.61
N ALA A 13 9.29 5.05 61.19
CA ALA A 13 8.37 5.05 60.07
C ALA A 13 9.17 4.76 58.79
N LEU A 14 8.92 3.60 58.17
CA LEU A 14 9.40 3.29 56.84
C LEU A 14 8.65 4.22 55.87
N ALA A 15 9.30 5.30 55.45
CA ALA A 15 8.81 6.11 54.36
C ALA A 15 8.79 5.23 53.10
N ALA A 16 7.60 4.86 52.65
CA ALA A 16 7.43 4.42 51.27
C ALA A 16 7.82 5.60 50.40
N ALA A 17 8.99 5.51 49.75
CA ALA A 17 9.29 6.37 48.63
C ALA A 17 8.23 6.06 47.57
N ILE A 18 7.21 6.91 47.48
CA ILE A 18 6.40 6.99 46.28
C ILE A 18 7.40 7.46 45.23
N ALA A 19 7.86 6.54 44.38
CA ALA A 19 8.55 6.92 43.17
C ALA A 19 7.58 7.86 42.45
N ALA A 20 7.97 9.13 42.29
CA ALA A 20 7.31 9.96 41.31
C ALA A 20 7.37 9.19 39.98
N PRO A 21 6.28 9.11 39.20
CA PRO A 21 6.38 8.57 37.86
C PRO A 21 7.54 9.31 37.18
N ALA A 22 8.51 8.55 36.68
CA ALA A 22 9.49 9.14 35.77
C ALA A 22 8.68 9.87 34.70
N ALA A 23 9.03 11.13 34.40
CA ALA A 23 8.42 11.82 33.28
C ALA A 23 8.62 10.92 32.06
N ALA A 24 7.52 10.42 31.49
CA ALA A 24 7.56 9.56 30.32
C ALA A 24 8.21 10.37 29.19
N GLN A 25 9.35 9.92 28.71
CA GLN A 25 9.98 10.54 27.56
C GLN A 25 9.17 10.17 26.32
N ASN A 26 8.93 11.13 25.42
CA ASN A 26 8.28 10.83 24.14
C ASN A 26 9.10 9.74 23.40
N MET A 27 8.48 8.59 23.15
CA MET A 27 9.16 7.41 22.59
C MET A 27 8.16 6.54 21.83
N ILE A 28 8.61 5.97 20.71
CA ILE A 28 7.91 4.95 19.95
C ILE A 28 8.84 3.74 19.88
N ASP A 29 8.44 2.61 20.47
CA ASP A 29 9.19 1.36 20.33
C ASP A 29 8.81 0.69 19.00
N THR A 30 9.81 0.55 18.12
CA THR A 30 9.64 -0.11 16.81
C THR A 30 10.44 -1.42 16.71
N SER A 31 10.95 -1.94 17.83
CA SER A 31 11.79 -3.14 17.82
C SER A 31 11.05 -4.42 17.45
N ASP A 32 9.74 -4.46 17.67
CA ASP A 32 8.86 -5.62 17.47
C ASP A 32 7.49 -5.22 16.91
N VAL A 33 7.44 -4.26 15.98
CA VAL A 33 6.18 -3.89 15.33
C VAL A 33 5.57 -5.10 14.63
N MET A 34 4.35 -5.46 15.02
CA MET A 34 3.59 -6.51 14.37
C MET A 34 2.71 -5.87 13.30
N VAL A 35 2.85 -6.34 12.06
CA VAL A 35 2.04 -5.86 10.94
C VAL A 35 1.15 -7.01 10.48
N ASP A 36 -0.14 -6.75 10.37
CA ASP A 36 -1.15 -7.69 9.87
C ASP A 36 -2.10 -6.95 8.92
N GLY A 37 -1.89 -7.12 7.62
CA GLY A 37 -2.60 -6.35 6.60
C GLY A 37 -2.39 -4.85 6.79
N ALA A 38 -3.44 -4.12 7.15
CA ALA A 38 -3.39 -2.67 7.38
C ALA A 38 -3.05 -2.29 8.83
N ASP A 39 -3.03 -3.23 9.77
CA ASP A 39 -2.80 -2.95 11.18
C ASP A 39 -1.30 -2.99 11.50
N ALA A 40 -0.77 -1.93 12.11
CA ALA A 40 0.53 -1.93 12.76
C ALA A 40 0.37 -1.83 14.28
N THR A 41 0.84 -2.83 15.02
CA THR A 41 0.81 -2.87 16.48
C THR A 41 2.20 -2.60 17.06
N PHE A 42 2.30 -1.54 17.87
CA PHE A 42 3.50 -1.12 18.57
C PHE A 42 3.43 -1.60 20.03
N SER A 43 4.46 -2.30 20.48
CA SER A 43 4.51 -2.88 21.83
C SER A 43 4.47 -1.81 22.93
N SER A 44 5.14 -0.68 22.70
CA SER A 44 5.14 0.44 23.65
C SER A 44 5.26 1.80 22.97
N VAL A 45 4.43 2.74 23.43
CA VAL A 45 4.43 4.14 22.98
C VAL A 45 4.25 5.03 24.20
N SER A 46 5.17 5.96 24.42
CA SER A 46 5.13 6.90 25.53
C SER A 46 4.99 8.32 24.99
N ILE A 47 4.05 9.08 25.54
CA ILE A 47 3.80 10.48 25.16
C ILE A 47 3.53 11.33 26.42
N GLU A 48 4.03 12.57 26.45
CA GLU A 48 3.93 13.45 27.64
C GLU A 48 2.50 13.95 27.92
N GLN A 49 1.65 14.02 26.91
CA GLN A 49 0.27 14.48 26.97
C GLN A 49 -0.62 13.66 26.02
N ASP A 50 -1.93 13.75 26.19
CA ASP A 50 -2.88 13.07 25.30
C ASP A 50 -2.62 13.47 23.83
N GLY A 51 -2.80 12.52 22.92
CA GLY A 51 -2.47 12.72 21.53
C GLY A 51 -2.74 11.51 20.65
N TYR A 52 -1.98 11.39 19.57
CA TYR A 52 -2.16 10.38 18.53
C TYR A 52 -0.83 9.76 18.13
N LEU A 53 -0.87 8.46 17.84
CA LEU A 53 0.15 7.80 17.03
C LEU A 53 -0.35 7.76 15.59
N VAL A 54 0.46 8.26 14.66
CA VAL A 54 0.08 8.49 13.27
C VAL A 54 1.08 7.82 12.34
N LEU A 55 0.60 7.16 11.29
CA LEU A 55 1.44 6.55 10.26
C LEU A 55 1.58 7.46 9.05
N HIS A 56 2.79 7.54 8.50
CA HIS A 56 3.13 8.26 7.28
C HIS A 56 3.93 7.37 6.34
N THR A 57 3.81 7.65 5.05
CA THR A 57 4.68 7.09 4.02
C THR A 57 5.98 7.88 3.91
N MET A 58 6.97 7.27 3.27
CA MET A 58 8.23 7.90 2.90
C MET A 58 8.26 8.13 1.39
N GLN A 59 8.76 9.29 0.96
CA GLN A 59 9.05 9.59 -0.44
C GLN A 59 10.42 10.26 -0.53
N ASP A 60 11.29 9.75 -1.40
CA ASP A 60 12.67 10.25 -1.58
C ASP A 60 13.50 10.31 -0.28
N GLY A 61 13.21 9.43 0.68
CA GLY A 61 13.87 9.40 1.99
C GLY A 61 13.38 10.47 2.98
N GLU A 62 12.35 11.23 2.62
CA GLU A 62 11.66 12.18 3.49
C GLU A 62 10.26 11.68 3.85
N VAL A 63 9.76 12.11 5.01
CA VAL A 63 8.40 11.77 5.45
C VAL A 63 7.40 12.58 4.64
N VAL A 64 6.39 11.91 4.07
CA VAL A 64 5.28 12.60 3.41
C VAL A 64 4.39 13.23 4.48
N VAL A 65 4.37 14.57 4.52
CA VAL A 65 3.54 15.38 5.43
C VAL A 65 2.94 16.56 4.65
N PRO A 66 1.75 17.07 5.01
CA PRO A 66 0.96 16.76 6.20
C PRO A 66 0.06 15.52 6.08
N GLN A 67 0.08 14.81 4.96
CA GLN A 67 -0.75 13.62 4.76
C GLN A 67 -0.30 12.45 5.65
N SER A 68 -1.24 11.76 6.27
CA SER A 68 -1.03 10.50 7.00
C SER A 68 -1.78 9.37 6.32
N ILE A 69 -1.53 8.14 6.75
CA ILE A 69 -2.18 6.92 6.22
C ILE A 69 -2.93 6.16 7.30
N GLY A 70 -3.02 6.68 8.52
CA GLY A 70 -3.67 6.01 9.65
C GLY A 70 -3.36 6.73 10.96
N SER A 71 -4.27 6.68 11.93
CA SER A 71 -4.06 7.25 13.26
C SER A 71 -4.81 6.48 14.34
N THR A 72 -4.28 6.50 15.56
CA THR A 72 -4.97 5.99 16.76
C THR A 72 -4.74 6.95 17.93
N PRO A 73 -5.75 7.23 18.77
CA PRO A 73 -5.58 8.05 19.97
C PRO A 73 -4.80 7.30 21.05
N ILE A 74 -3.90 8.01 21.73
CA ILE A 74 -3.08 7.53 22.85
C ILE A 74 -3.16 8.52 24.02
N SER A 75 -3.08 8.01 25.25
CA SER A 75 -3.16 8.84 26.46
C SER A 75 -1.78 9.24 26.97
N ALA A 76 -1.71 10.33 27.73
CA ALA A 76 -0.49 10.75 28.42
C ALA A 76 0.10 9.61 29.30
N GLY A 77 1.40 9.39 29.18
CA GLY A 77 2.13 8.30 29.83
C GLY A 77 2.43 7.14 28.88
N ASP A 78 2.58 5.94 29.43
CA ASP A 78 2.92 4.74 28.68
C ASP A 78 1.64 4.05 28.15
N ASN A 79 1.66 3.73 26.86
CA ASN A 79 0.63 2.97 26.16
C ASN A 79 1.28 1.66 25.68
N SER A 80 0.56 0.55 25.82
CA SER A 80 1.01 -0.78 25.39
C SER A 80 0.08 -1.33 24.31
N ASP A 81 0.63 -2.13 23.41
CA ASP A 81 -0.13 -2.80 22.34
C ASP A 81 -0.98 -1.82 21.51
N VAL A 82 -0.35 -0.71 21.09
CA VAL A 82 -1.01 0.36 20.35
C VAL A 82 -1.13 -0.06 18.90
N THR A 83 -2.35 -0.33 18.44
CA THR A 83 -2.62 -0.63 17.02
C THR A 83 -3.07 0.62 16.27
N VAL A 84 -2.41 0.89 15.15
CA VAL A 84 -2.85 1.88 14.16
C VAL A 84 -3.28 1.12 12.91
N THR A 85 -4.55 1.29 12.53
CA THR A 85 -5.08 0.77 11.26
C THR A 85 -4.80 1.78 10.16
N ALA A 86 -4.03 1.38 9.16
CA ALA A 86 -3.79 2.17 7.97
C ALA A 86 -5.00 2.15 7.02
N GLU A 87 -5.09 3.14 6.14
CA GLU A 87 -6.12 3.27 5.11
C GLU A 87 -6.04 2.14 4.08
N TYR A 88 -4.85 1.54 3.94
CA TYR A 88 -4.55 0.42 3.06
C TYR A 88 -3.52 -0.53 3.72
N PRO A 89 -3.44 -1.80 3.26
CA PRO A 89 -2.45 -2.74 3.77
C PRO A 89 -1.03 -2.19 3.73
N LEU A 90 -0.28 -2.40 4.81
CA LEU A 90 1.12 -2.05 4.93
C LEU A 90 1.95 -3.10 4.18
N VAL A 91 2.70 -2.65 3.20
CA VAL A 91 3.48 -3.49 2.28
C VAL A 91 4.75 -3.95 2.96
N GLU A 92 5.04 -5.25 2.87
CA GLU A 92 6.26 -5.83 3.43
C GLU A 92 7.51 -5.19 2.80
N GLY A 93 8.47 -4.80 3.64
CA GLY A 93 9.72 -4.18 3.17
C GLY A 93 9.63 -2.70 2.83
N GLU A 94 8.43 -2.11 2.69
CA GLU A 94 8.27 -0.66 2.64
C GLU A 94 8.57 -0.02 4.00
N ASN A 95 9.19 1.16 3.98
CA ASN A 95 9.49 1.92 5.18
C ASN A 95 8.36 2.92 5.46
N TYR A 96 7.74 2.77 6.62
CA TYR A 96 6.75 3.69 7.15
C TYR A 96 7.35 4.46 8.32
N VAL A 97 6.74 5.60 8.63
CA VAL A 97 7.10 6.41 9.79
C VAL A 97 5.91 6.52 10.71
N ALA A 98 6.11 6.06 11.95
CA ALA A 98 5.23 6.38 13.05
C ALA A 98 5.65 7.73 13.63
N MET A 99 4.70 8.65 13.78
CA MET A 99 4.93 10.00 14.29
C MET A 99 3.96 10.29 15.45
N LEU A 100 4.46 10.91 16.52
CA LEU A 100 3.62 11.38 17.61
C LEU A 100 3.01 12.73 17.28
N HIS A 101 1.72 12.88 17.54
CA HIS A 101 0.98 14.14 17.46
C HIS A 101 0.33 14.46 18.79
N VAL A 102 0.20 15.74 19.14
CA VAL A 102 -0.52 16.17 20.35
C VAL A 102 -2.01 16.30 20.08
N GLU A 103 -2.87 16.01 21.05
CA GLU A 103 -4.27 16.43 21.02
C GLU A 103 -4.33 17.89 21.48
N SER A 104 -4.80 18.78 20.62
CA SER A 104 -4.64 20.23 20.80
C SER A 104 -5.94 21.01 20.95
N ASN A 105 -7.07 20.42 20.61
CA ASN A 105 -8.35 21.12 20.49
C ASN A 105 -9.46 20.52 21.39
N GLY A 106 -9.14 19.45 22.10
CA GLY A 106 -9.97 18.80 23.11
C GLY A 106 -11.09 17.93 22.53
N ASN A 107 -10.93 17.46 21.29
CA ASN A 107 -11.84 16.50 20.69
C ASN A 107 -11.27 15.07 20.77
N SER A 108 -11.78 14.16 19.95
CA SER A 108 -11.34 12.75 19.90
C SER A 108 -11.09 12.30 18.46
N THR A 109 -10.76 13.24 17.58
CA THR A 109 -10.54 13.02 16.15
C THR A 109 -9.24 13.66 15.74
N TYR A 110 -8.36 12.89 15.09
CA TYR A 110 -7.13 13.42 14.55
C TYR A 110 -7.41 14.39 13.39
N ASP A 111 -7.01 15.65 13.53
CA ASP A 111 -7.38 16.73 12.60
C ASP A 111 -6.21 17.30 11.77
N PHE A 112 -4.98 16.86 11.99
CA PHE A 112 -3.81 17.35 11.25
C PHE A 112 -3.76 16.75 9.84
N GLY A 113 -3.67 17.59 8.81
CA GLY A 113 -3.67 17.15 7.43
C GLY A 113 -3.62 18.29 6.41
N PRO A 114 -3.74 17.99 5.10
CA PRO A 114 -3.80 19.00 4.05
C PRO A 114 -4.90 20.03 4.32
N GLY A 115 -4.49 21.31 4.40
CA GLY A 115 -5.42 22.41 4.70
C GLY A 115 -5.73 22.63 6.19
N ASN A 116 -5.22 21.77 7.08
CA ASN A 116 -5.36 21.93 8.53
C ASN A 116 -4.08 21.50 9.26
N THR A 117 -3.10 22.39 9.34
CA THR A 117 -1.75 22.10 9.88
C THR A 117 -1.47 22.77 11.22
N ASP A 118 -2.46 23.46 11.80
CA ASP A 118 -2.31 24.26 13.03
C ASP A 118 -2.93 23.58 14.26
N VAL A 119 -3.66 22.49 14.06
CA VAL A 119 -4.20 21.63 15.11
C VAL A 119 -3.56 20.26 14.99
N ASP A 120 -3.50 19.58 16.12
CA ASP A 120 -2.92 18.26 16.34
C ASP A 120 -1.54 18.09 15.75
N THR A 121 -0.71 19.12 15.93
CA THR A 121 0.63 19.19 15.35
C THR A 121 1.56 18.11 15.89
N PRO A 122 2.63 17.76 15.14
CA PRO A 122 3.62 16.81 15.61
C PRO A 122 4.22 17.21 16.97
N VAL A 123 4.47 16.22 17.82
CA VAL A 123 5.27 16.41 19.03
C VAL A 123 6.70 16.73 18.59
N VAL A 124 7.22 17.89 18.99
CA VAL A 124 8.57 18.35 18.64
C VAL A 124 9.46 18.35 19.89
N VAL A 125 10.57 17.61 19.84
CA VAL A 125 11.61 17.59 20.88
C VAL A 125 12.92 18.05 20.25
N ASP A 126 13.62 18.99 20.91
CA ASP A 126 14.88 19.56 20.43
C ASP A 126 14.83 20.12 18.98
N GLY A 127 13.64 20.53 18.53
CA GLY A 127 13.41 21.11 17.20
C GLY A 127 13.15 20.09 16.09
N ALA A 128 13.05 18.80 16.40
CA ALA A 128 12.68 17.74 15.45
C ALA A 128 11.38 17.03 15.88
N PRO A 129 10.53 16.61 14.92
CA PRO A 129 9.37 15.79 15.24
C PRO A 129 9.80 14.44 15.79
N VAL A 130 9.08 13.94 16.80
CA VAL A 130 9.30 12.61 17.37
C VAL A 130 8.74 11.57 16.39
N THR A 131 9.66 10.88 15.73
CA THR A 131 9.39 9.91 14.68
C THR A 131 10.18 8.63 14.93
N SER A 132 9.64 7.51 14.48
CA SER A 132 10.38 6.25 14.38
C SER A 132 9.97 5.52 13.11
N SER A 133 10.96 5.00 12.39
CA SER A 133 10.72 4.21 11.19
C SER A 133 10.48 2.74 11.56
N PHE A 134 9.63 2.07 10.79
CA PHE A 134 9.43 0.63 10.84
C PHE A 134 9.16 0.11 9.43
N ALA A 135 9.43 -1.18 9.21
CA ALA A 135 9.10 -1.83 7.95
C ALA A 135 7.73 -2.54 8.07
N GLY A 136 6.97 -2.60 6.98
CA GLY A 136 5.89 -3.58 6.89
C GLY A 136 6.43 -5.00 7.11
N SER A 137 5.67 -5.85 7.79
CA SER A 137 6.05 -7.23 8.10
C SER A 137 4.95 -8.19 7.63
N GLY A 138 5.31 -9.26 6.92
CA GLY A 138 4.37 -10.28 6.49
C GLY A 138 4.11 -11.31 7.59
N THR A 139 2.85 -11.44 8.05
CA THR A 139 2.41 -12.64 8.76
C THR A 139 1.73 -13.63 7.82
N MET A 140 2.39 -14.78 7.68
CA MET A 140 1.97 -16.01 7.02
C MET A 140 0.48 -16.34 7.22
N MET A 141 -0.31 -16.31 6.14
CA MET A 141 -1.48 -17.17 6.03
C MET A 141 -1.07 -18.52 5.41
N ASP A 142 -1.26 -19.56 6.21
CA ASP A 142 -0.94 -20.96 5.98
C ASP A 142 -1.79 -21.54 4.84
N GLU A 143 -1.21 -21.74 3.64
CA GLU A 143 -1.85 -22.46 2.53
C GLU A 143 -1.34 -23.91 2.48
N ALA A 144 -2.29 -24.83 2.56
CA ALA A 144 -2.08 -26.25 2.69
C ALA A 144 -1.77 -26.92 1.33
N SER A 145 -0.60 -27.55 1.27
CA SER A 145 -0.30 -28.84 0.60
C SER A 145 -0.71 -29.02 -0.88
N ALA A 146 0.28 -29.10 -1.77
CA ALA A 146 0.30 -30.08 -2.84
C ALA A 146 1.74 -30.49 -3.23
N ASP A 147 2.11 -31.71 -2.87
CA ASP A 147 3.31 -32.44 -3.33
C ASP A 147 3.32 -32.64 -4.85
N GLY A 148 4.50 -32.49 -5.49
CA GLY A 148 4.74 -33.04 -6.84
C GLY A 148 5.91 -32.43 -7.61
N MET A 149 7.13 -32.92 -7.36
CA MET A 149 8.41 -32.57 -8.01
C MET A 149 8.40 -32.31 -9.54
N ASN A 150 9.13 -31.28 -9.96
CA ASN A 150 10.17 -31.42 -10.98
C ASN A 150 11.32 -30.40 -10.77
N ASP A 151 12.52 -30.93 -10.87
CA ASP A 151 13.81 -30.42 -10.49
C ASP A 151 14.51 -29.70 -11.66
N ASN A 152 14.27 -28.39 -11.77
CA ASN A 152 15.19 -27.38 -12.33
C ASN A 152 14.47 -26.01 -12.47
N ALA A 153 14.47 -25.22 -11.41
CA ALA A 153 14.34 -23.76 -11.50
C ALA A 153 15.09 -23.16 -10.30
N MET A 154 15.78 -22.05 -10.53
CA MET A 154 16.71 -21.41 -9.61
C MET A 154 15.99 -20.95 -8.33
N ASP A 155 16.05 -21.73 -7.26
CA ASP A 155 15.76 -21.27 -5.90
C ASP A 155 16.94 -20.43 -5.40
N GLY A 156 16.96 -19.19 -5.86
CA GLY A 156 17.79 -18.12 -5.35
C GLY A 156 16.92 -16.90 -5.33
N ASP A 157 16.46 -16.52 -4.13
CA ASP A 157 15.77 -15.27 -3.84
C ASP A 157 16.35 -14.14 -4.72
N MET A 158 15.60 -13.71 -5.73
CA MET A 158 16.08 -12.75 -6.73
C MET A 158 16.33 -11.43 -6.01
N ALA A 159 17.51 -10.86 -6.14
CA ALA A 159 17.80 -9.58 -5.51
C ALA A 159 17.38 -8.44 -6.43
N MET A 160 17.00 -7.29 -5.86
CA MET A 160 16.72 -6.06 -6.62
C MET A 160 17.86 -5.69 -7.58
N ALA A 161 19.11 -5.94 -7.19
CA ALA A 161 20.28 -5.69 -8.04
C ALA A 161 20.29 -6.54 -9.34
N ASP A 162 19.70 -7.74 -9.31
CA ASP A 162 19.57 -8.59 -10.49
C ASP A 162 18.53 -8.02 -11.46
N LEU A 163 17.40 -7.53 -10.93
CA LEU A 163 16.41 -6.79 -11.71
C LEU A 163 17.03 -5.55 -12.35
N GLU A 164 17.68 -4.69 -11.55
CA GLU A 164 18.31 -3.45 -12.03
C GLU A 164 19.29 -3.73 -13.17
N ALA A 165 20.12 -4.77 -13.03
CA ALA A 165 21.07 -5.17 -14.06
C ALA A 165 20.37 -5.66 -15.34
N HIS A 166 19.25 -6.39 -15.20
CA HIS A 166 18.46 -6.90 -16.31
C HIS A 166 17.77 -5.78 -17.11
N ILE A 167 17.16 -4.81 -16.42
CA ILE A 167 16.38 -3.73 -17.04
C ILE A 167 17.22 -2.50 -17.42
N ALA A 168 18.51 -2.44 -17.08
CA ALA A 168 19.37 -1.28 -17.31
C ALA A 168 19.39 -0.75 -18.76
N GLY A 169 19.11 -1.62 -19.75
CA GLY A 169 19.04 -1.28 -21.16
C GLY A 169 17.64 -0.95 -21.70
N TRP A 170 16.60 -1.11 -20.87
CA TRP A 170 15.21 -0.89 -21.25
C TRP A 170 14.85 0.62 -21.23
N PRO A 171 13.75 1.03 -21.88
CA PRO A 171 13.23 2.40 -21.76
C PRO A 171 13.02 2.82 -20.29
N GLU A 172 13.21 4.11 -19.98
CA GLU A 172 13.06 4.63 -18.59
C GLU A 172 11.67 4.33 -18.02
N ALA A 173 10.62 4.42 -18.84
CA ALA A 173 9.25 4.06 -18.44
C ALA A 173 9.16 2.58 -18.02
N SER A 174 9.75 1.67 -18.79
CA SER A 174 9.77 0.23 -18.47
C SER A 174 10.56 -0.04 -17.19
N GLN A 175 11.69 0.65 -16.99
CA GLN A 175 12.47 0.51 -15.77
C GLN A 175 11.66 0.95 -14.55
N LYS A 176 11.02 2.12 -14.65
CA LYS A 176 10.16 2.64 -13.60
C LYS A 176 9.01 1.68 -13.28
N ALA A 177 8.30 1.20 -14.28
CA ALA A 177 7.20 0.24 -14.08
C ALA A 177 7.70 -1.08 -13.47
N ALA A 178 8.86 -1.59 -13.87
CA ALA A 178 9.45 -2.78 -13.28
C ALA A 178 9.79 -2.60 -11.80
N MET A 179 10.36 -1.45 -11.42
CA MET A 179 10.65 -1.12 -10.03
C MET A 179 9.37 -0.93 -9.21
N GLU A 180 8.36 -0.22 -9.73
CA GLU A 180 7.07 -0.06 -9.04
C GLU A 180 6.34 -1.40 -8.84
N MET A 181 6.37 -2.28 -9.86
CA MET A 181 5.84 -3.63 -9.75
C MET A 181 6.63 -4.47 -8.73
N TRP A 182 7.96 -4.31 -8.70
CA TRP A 182 8.78 -4.96 -7.69
C TRP A 182 8.45 -4.48 -6.28
N ASP A 183 8.38 -3.17 -6.08
CA ASP A 183 8.10 -2.56 -4.79
C ASP A 183 6.72 -2.99 -4.27
N LYS A 184 5.74 -3.15 -5.16
CA LYS A 184 4.38 -3.54 -4.81
C LYS A 184 4.15 -5.05 -4.66
N TYR A 185 4.78 -5.86 -5.51
CA TYR A 185 4.46 -7.29 -5.66
C TYR A 185 5.66 -8.23 -5.46
N GLY A 186 6.85 -7.68 -5.17
CA GLY A 186 8.09 -8.46 -5.03
C GLY A 186 8.70 -8.85 -6.37
N ALA A 187 9.59 -9.84 -6.36
CA ALA A 187 10.28 -10.28 -7.57
C ALA A 187 9.30 -10.81 -8.64
N PRO A 188 9.55 -10.57 -9.94
CA PRO A 188 8.77 -11.19 -11.00
C PRO A 188 8.96 -12.70 -10.97
N ASP A 189 7.87 -13.45 -11.17
CA ASP A 189 7.89 -14.90 -11.29
C ASP A 189 8.70 -15.36 -12.51
N GLU A 190 8.67 -14.58 -13.59
CA GLU A 190 9.46 -14.85 -14.79
C GLU A 190 10.18 -13.59 -15.28
N MET A 191 11.47 -13.75 -15.57
CA MET A 191 12.33 -12.72 -16.13
C MET A 191 12.92 -13.18 -17.46
N ALA A 192 12.34 -12.70 -18.56
CA ALA A 192 12.83 -12.89 -19.92
C ALA A 192 13.53 -11.62 -20.44
N GLU A 193 14.32 -11.73 -21.51
CA GLU A 193 15.14 -10.63 -22.06
C GLU A 193 14.35 -9.33 -22.31
N THR A 194 13.08 -9.43 -22.68
CA THR A 194 12.22 -8.29 -23.04
C THR A 194 10.87 -8.28 -22.32
N LEU A 195 10.68 -9.11 -21.30
CA LEU A 195 9.41 -9.25 -20.60
C LEU A 195 9.64 -9.71 -19.16
N LEU A 196 9.05 -9.00 -18.20
CA LEU A 196 8.88 -9.45 -16.82
C LEU A 196 7.43 -9.85 -16.61
N ILE A 197 7.21 -10.92 -15.86
CA ILE A 197 5.88 -11.45 -15.58
C ILE A 197 5.73 -11.62 -14.08
N TRP A 198 4.64 -11.09 -13.56
CA TRP A 198 4.08 -11.49 -12.28
C TRP A 198 2.77 -12.22 -12.50
N HIS A 199 2.54 -13.30 -11.77
CA HIS A 199 1.29 -14.06 -11.73
C HIS A 199 0.52 -13.72 -10.45
N ASP A 200 -0.81 -13.73 -10.53
CA ASP A 200 -1.70 -13.63 -9.37
C ASP A 200 -1.44 -12.42 -8.44
N THR A 201 -1.15 -11.25 -9.02
CA THR A 201 -0.89 -10.00 -8.30
C THR A 201 -2.16 -9.21 -8.02
N GLY A 202 -2.60 -9.15 -6.76
CA GLY A 202 -3.77 -8.37 -6.36
C GLY A 202 -5.04 -8.82 -7.10
N PRO A 203 -5.77 -7.95 -7.81
CA PRO A 203 -6.93 -8.36 -8.60
C PRO A 203 -6.56 -8.94 -9.99
N PHE A 204 -5.28 -8.95 -10.34
CA PHE A 204 -4.82 -9.31 -11.67
C PHE A 204 -4.41 -10.78 -11.74
N VAL A 205 -4.87 -11.46 -12.78
CA VAL A 205 -4.46 -12.84 -13.11
C VAL A 205 -2.97 -12.87 -13.44
N ARG A 206 -2.48 -11.80 -14.08
CA ARG A 206 -1.06 -11.57 -14.34
C ARG A 206 -0.80 -10.11 -14.68
N SER A 207 0.46 -9.73 -14.56
CA SER A 207 0.98 -8.41 -14.91
C SER A 207 2.26 -8.56 -15.74
N TYR A 208 2.37 -7.79 -16.82
CA TYR A 208 3.50 -7.81 -17.75
C TYR A 208 4.19 -6.45 -17.77
N VAL A 209 5.49 -6.42 -17.54
CA VAL A 209 6.32 -5.25 -17.84
C VAL A 209 7.18 -5.55 -19.06
N TYR A 210 6.98 -4.76 -20.12
CA TYR A 210 7.64 -4.91 -21.40
C TYR A 210 8.96 -4.14 -21.45
N GLY A 211 10.00 -4.75 -22.02
CA GLY A 211 11.26 -4.07 -22.36
C GLY A 211 11.16 -3.17 -23.60
N GLU A 212 9.99 -3.13 -24.25
CA GLU A 212 9.65 -2.22 -25.34
C GLU A 212 8.56 -1.25 -24.90
N ALA A 213 8.73 0.03 -25.25
CA ALA A 213 7.79 1.10 -24.98
C ALA A 213 7.04 1.49 -26.25
N ILE A 214 5.72 1.69 -26.13
CA ILE A 214 4.86 2.18 -27.20
C ILE A 214 4.40 3.59 -26.83
N ASP A 215 4.62 4.57 -27.71
CA ASP A 215 4.19 5.95 -27.45
C ASP A 215 2.65 6.04 -27.50
N HIS A 216 2.07 6.70 -26.50
CA HIS A 216 0.63 6.92 -26.38
C HIS A 216 0.34 8.38 -25.99
N ASP A 217 -0.49 9.06 -26.77
CA ASP A 217 -0.71 10.51 -26.65
C ASP A 217 -1.93 10.91 -25.79
N TRP A 218 -2.68 9.95 -25.25
CA TRP A 218 -3.92 10.22 -24.51
C TRP A 218 -3.92 9.54 -23.13
N PRO A 219 -4.40 10.21 -22.06
CA PRO A 219 -4.91 11.58 -22.01
C PRO A 219 -3.83 12.66 -22.08
N ALA A 220 -2.57 12.26 -21.89
CA ALA A 220 -1.38 13.06 -22.14
C ALA A 220 -0.26 12.15 -22.67
N PRO A 221 0.77 12.68 -23.34
CA PRO A 221 1.87 11.88 -23.87
C PRO A 221 2.59 11.06 -22.78
N HIS A 222 2.67 9.75 -22.97
CA HIS A 222 3.38 8.79 -22.13
C HIS A 222 3.75 7.53 -22.95
N GLN A 223 4.30 6.51 -22.27
CA GLN A 223 4.73 5.26 -22.89
C GLN A 223 4.09 4.03 -22.24
N ASP A 224 3.49 3.18 -23.05
CA ASP A 224 2.76 1.98 -22.64
C ASP A 224 3.71 0.79 -22.45
N VAL A 225 3.97 0.44 -21.19
CA VAL A 225 5.00 -0.54 -20.79
C VAL A 225 4.52 -1.58 -19.77
N LEU A 226 3.41 -1.34 -19.08
CA LEU A 226 2.80 -2.24 -18.10
C LEU A 226 1.41 -2.66 -18.59
N GLU A 227 1.17 -3.96 -18.70
CA GLU A 227 -0.16 -4.52 -19.01
C GLU A 227 -0.64 -5.45 -17.91
N GLN A 228 -1.88 -5.28 -17.46
CA GLN A 228 -2.45 -6.06 -16.37
C GLN A 228 -3.80 -6.63 -16.77
N PHE A 229 -4.03 -7.89 -16.39
CA PHE A 229 -5.11 -8.73 -16.91
C PHE A 229 -6.07 -9.11 -15.80
N ILE A 230 -7.36 -9.03 -16.06
CA ILE A 230 -8.41 -9.51 -15.17
C ILE A 230 -9.27 -10.56 -15.88
N HIS A 231 -9.85 -11.48 -15.11
CA HIS A 231 -10.93 -12.31 -15.62
C HIS A 231 -12.18 -11.45 -15.84
N TYR A 232 -12.61 -11.35 -17.10
CA TYR A 232 -13.77 -10.58 -17.51
C TYR A 232 -14.31 -11.10 -18.86
N ASP A 233 -15.52 -11.67 -18.87
CA ASP A 233 -16.19 -12.13 -20.10
C ASP A 233 -16.91 -10.95 -20.78
N VAL A 234 -16.18 -10.23 -21.64
CA VAL A 234 -16.73 -9.10 -22.40
C VAL A 234 -17.75 -9.61 -23.44
N PRO A 235 -19.00 -9.12 -23.44
CA PRO A 235 -19.97 -9.44 -24.47
C PRO A 235 -19.45 -9.05 -25.87
N ALA A 236 -19.63 -9.93 -26.86
CA ALA A 236 -19.06 -9.73 -28.20
C ALA A 236 -19.56 -8.43 -28.89
N ASP A 237 -20.75 -7.96 -28.55
CA ASP A 237 -21.32 -6.72 -29.04
C ASP A 237 -20.80 -5.46 -28.35
N LYS A 238 -19.86 -5.60 -27.38
CA LYS A 238 -19.22 -4.50 -26.64
C LYS A 238 -17.76 -4.23 -27.03
N PHE A 239 -17.21 -5.02 -27.95
CA PHE A 239 -15.82 -4.87 -28.39
C PHE A 239 -15.58 -3.53 -29.10
N ASP A 240 -16.55 -3.07 -29.89
CA ASP A 240 -16.44 -1.80 -30.61
C ASP A 240 -16.41 -0.61 -29.63
N GLU A 241 -17.27 -0.60 -28.60
CA GLU A 241 -17.28 0.47 -27.62
C GLU A 241 -16.02 0.51 -26.75
N LEU A 242 -15.47 -0.64 -26.34
CA LEU A 242 -14.19 -0.68 -25.63
C LEU A 242 -13.05 -0.10 -26.49
N ALA A 243 -12.97 -0.50 -27.76
CA ALA A 243 -11.95 0.01 -28.68
C ALA A 243 -12.12 1.51 -28.99
N MET A 244 -13.33 2.05 -28.94
CA MET A 244 -13.59 3.50 -29.06
C MET A 244 -13.27 4.26 -27.77
N PHE A 245 -13.46 3.64 -26.61
CA PHE A 245 -13.15 4.23 -25.31
C PHE A 245 -11.65 4.39 -25.12
N ASP A 246 -10.88 3.31 -25.22
CA ASP A 246 -9.45 3.32 -24.95
C ASP A 246 -8.72 2.34 -25.89
N GLY A 247 -7.71 2.84 -26.60
CA GLY A 247 -6.91 2.04 -27.52
C GLY A 247 -6.01 1.02 -26.80
N SER A 248 -5.82 1.18 -25.50
CA SER A 248 -4.98 0.33 -24.69
C SER A 248 -5.78 -0.68 -23.84
N ILE A 249 -7.11 -0.76 -24.01
CA ILE A 249 -7.91 -1.87 -23.49
C ILE A 249 -7.99 -2.99 -24.52
N ILE A 250 -7.71 -4.21 -24.08
CA ILE A 250 -7.75 -5.41 -24.92
C ILE A 250 -8.72 -6.41 -24.29
N ALA A 251 -9.66 -6.91 -25.08
CA ALA A 251 -10.58 -7.96 -24.67
C ALA A 251 -10.27 -9.25 -25.44
N GLU A 252 -10.06 -10.36 -24.71
CA GLU A 252 -9.85 -11.68 -25.28
C GLU A 252 -10.95 -12.64 -24.82
N ARG A 253 -11.91 -12.91 -25.72
CA ARG A 253 -13.07 -13.76 -25.39
C ARG A 253 -12.68 -15.19 -25.04
N THR A 254 -11.74 -15.80 -25.77
CA THR A 254 -11.36 -17.21 -25.56
C THR A 254 -10.86 -17.47 -24.13
N ARG A 255 -10.08 -16.53 -23.58
CA ARG A 255 -9.60 -16.57 -22.20
C ARG A 255 -10.58 -15.97 -21.19
N ALA A 256 -11.62 -15.30 -21.68
CA ALA A 256 -12.51 -14.45 -20.89
C ALA A 256 -11.70 -13.48 -20.03
N GLU A 257 -10.83 -12.71 -20.70
CA GLU A 257 -9.97 -11.72 -20.06
C GLU A 257 -10.16 -10.35 -20.68
N MET A 258 -10.02 -9.33 -19.84
CA MET A 258 -9.82 -7.93 -20.25
C MET A 258 -8.51 -7.44 -19.65
N SER A 259 -7.72 -6.71 -20.44
CA SER A 259 -6.49 -6.06 -19.96
C SER A 259 -6.49 -4.58 -20.30
N ALA A 260 -5.67 -3.85 -19.55
CA ALA A 260 -5.28 -2.48 -19.87
C ALA A 260 -3.76 -2.40 -19.90
N ARG A 261 -3.22 -1.66 -20.88
CA ARG A 261 -1.79 -1.41 -21.04
C ARG A 261 -1.50 0.08 -20.89
N CYS A 262 -0.60 0.46 -19.99
CA CYS A 262 -0.24 1.86 -19.78
C CYS A 262 1.17 1.98 -19.16
N HIS A 263 1.52 3.16 -18.64
CA HIS A 263 2.79 3.42 -17.98
C HIS A 263 2.79 3.06 -16.49
N SER A 264 1.63 2.80 -15.88
CA SER A 264 1.48 2.54 -14.44
C SER A 264 0.19 1.78 -14.13
N GLU A 265 0.15 1.10 -12.99
CA GLU A 265 -1.05 0.41 -12.52
C GLU A 265 -2.20 1.38 -12.23
N PHE A 266 -1.87 2.57 -11.70
CA PHE A 266 -2.84 3.66 -11.49
C PHE A 266 -3.70 3.89 -12.74
N ALA A 267 -3.06 4.00 -13.90
CA ALA A 267 -3.74 4.22 -15.17
C ALA A 267 -4.52 2.99 -15.64
N ASN A 268 -3.96 1.78 -15.46
CA ASN A 268 -4.64 0.54 -15.79
C ASN A 268 -5.92 0.34 -14.98
N LEU A 269 -5.92 0.66 -13.68
CA LEU A 269 -7.11 0.58 -12.82
C LEU A 269 -8.23 1.53 -13.29
N ILE A 270 -7.88 2.76 -13.66
CA ILE A 270 -8.85 3.70 -14.25
C ILE A 270 -9.46 3.12 -15.53
N ALA A 271 -8.60 2.65 -16.45
CA ALA A 271 -9.02 2.08 -17.72
C ALA A 271 -9.95 0.88 -17.53
N LEU A 272 -9.60 -0.07 -16.66
CA LEU A 272 -10.40 -1.27 -16.41
C LEU A 272 -11.74 -0.96 -15.76
N ASN A 273 -11.79 -0.03 -14.79
CA ASN A 273 -13.03 0.40 -14.15
C ASN A 273 -13.98 1.07 -15.15
N LEU A 274 -13.46 2.02 -15.93
CA LEU A 274 -14.27 2.71 -16.93
C LEU A 274 -14.64 1.80 -18.11
N GLY A 275 -13.79 0.81 -18.44
CA GLY A 275 -14.10 -0.24 -19.40
C GLY A 275 -15.30 -1.07 -18.94
N ASN A 276 -15.34 -1.45 -17.66
CA ASN A 276 -16.52 -2.09 -17.07
C ASN A 276 -17.77 -1.20 -17.18
N ASP A 277 -17.67 0.10 -16.89
CA ASP A 277 -18.82 1.02 -16.99
C ASP A 277 -19.36 1.12 -18.43
N VAL A 278 -18.48 1.08 -19.43
CA VAL A 278 -18.86 1.04 -20.85
C VAL A 278 -19.54 -0.27 -21.22
N VAL A 279 -18.99 -1.41 -20.78
CA VAL A 279 -19.55 -2.74 -21.06
C VAL A 279 -20.93 -2.91 -20.44
N THR A 280 -21.09 -2.49 -19.19
CA THR A 280 -22.35 -2.55 -18.44
C THR A 280 -23.37 -1.49 -18.85
N GLY A 281 -22.93 -0.46 -19.58
CA GLY A 281 -23.77 0.65 -20.04
C GLY A 281 -24.06 1.69 -18.96
N GLU A 282 -23.32 1.66 -17.85
CA GLU A 282 -23.34 2.71 -16.82
C GLU A 282 -22.78 4.04 -17.35
N LYS A 283 -21.83 3.97 -18.30
CA LYS A 283 -21.31 5.13 -19.03
C LYS A 283 -21.31 4.90 -20.53
N THR A 284 -21.56 5.97 -21.27
CA THR A 284 -21.21 6.04 -22.70
C THR A 284 -19.69 6.14 -22.87
N VAL A 285 -19.20 5.87 -24.08
CA VAL A 285 -17.78 6.04 -24.44
C VAL A 285 -17.29 7.46 -24.11
N GLU A 286 -18.08 8.47 -24.47
CA GLU A 286 -17.72 9.87 -24.22
C GLU A 286 -17.67 10.21 -22.74
N GLU A 287 -18.61 9.70 -21.94
CA GLU A 287 -18.63 9.90 -20.49
C GLU A 287 -17.46 9.19 -19.80
N ALA A 288 -17.11 7.99 -20.26
CA ALA A 288 -15.95 7.24 -19.76
C ALA A 288 -14.64 8.00 -20.05
N ARG A 289 -14.45 8.50 -21.28
CA ARG A 289 -13.26 9.32 -21.61
C ARG A 289 -13.17 10.59 -20.76
N ALA A 290 -14.30 11.27 -20.53
CA ALA A 290 -14.34 12.44 -19.66
C ALA A 290 -14.01 12.10 -18.19
N ALA A 291 -14.47 10.95 -17.70
CA ALA A 291 -14.19 10.49 -16.34
C ALA A 291 -12.71 10.12 -16.16
N TYR A 292 -12.08 9.50 -17.17
CA TYR A 292 -10.65 9.21 -17.17
C TYR A 292 -9.83 10.50 -17.02
N GLU A 293 -10.11 11.51 -17.87
CA GLU A 293 -9.42 12.78 -17.82
C GLU A 293 -9.56 13.47 -16.46
N GLU A 294 -10.74 13.38 -15.83
CA GLU A 294 -10.97 13.96 -14.52
C GLU A 294 -10.17 13.25 -13.44
N ALA A 295 -10.13 11.92 -13.41
CA ALA A 295 -9.32 11.18 -12.45
C ALA A 295 -7.83 11.51 -12.59
N VAL A 296 -7.32 11.64 -13.81
CA VAL A 296 -5.94 12.09 -14.03
C VAL A 296 -5.71 13.51 -13.53
N ARG A 297 -6.66 14.45 -13.74
CA ARG A 297 -6.55 15.81 -13.19
C ARG A 297 -6.59 15.84 -11.67
N GLU A 298 -7.45 15.04 -11.05
CA GLU A 298 -7.50 14.89 -9.60
C GLU A 298 -6.16 14.41 -9.05
N HIS A 299 -5.56 13.41 -9.70
CA HIS A 299 -4.24 12.91 -9.35
C HIS A 299 -3.14 13.97 -9.52
N MET A 300 -3.15 14.72 -10.61
CA MET A 300 -2.22 15.84 -10.82
C MET A 300 -2.40 16.97 -9.79
N ALA A 301 -3.60 17.10 -9.20
CA ALA A 301 -3.87 18.05 -8.12
C ALA A 301 -3.45 17.51 -6.73
N GLY A 302 -2.88 16.30 -6.66
CA GLY A 302 -2.45 15.65 -5.44
C GLY A 302 -3.54 14.85 -4.72
N ASN A 303 -4.69 14.64 -5.34
CA ASN A 303 -5.74 13.78 -4.80
C ASN A 303 -5.54 12.33 -5.24
N SER A 304 -6.19 11.40 -4.54
CA SER A 304 -6.22 9.98 -4.92
C SER A 304 -7.64 9.60 -5.34
N PRO A 305 -7.98 9.62 -6.65
CA PRO A 305 -9.31 9.21 -7.11
C PRO A 305 -9.56 7.73 -6.80
N GLU A 306 -10.73 7.39 -6.26
CA GLU A 306 -11.07 6.01 -5.87
C GLU A 306 -10.92 5.03 -7.05
N ILE A 307 -11.32 5.44 -8.25
CA ILE A 307 -11.29 4.62 -9.47
C ILE A 307 -9.88 4.23 -9.93
N ALA A 308 -8.84 4.79 -9.32
CA ALA A 308 -7.44 4.50 -9.64
C ALA A 308 -6.71 3.75 -8.52
N GLN A 309 -7.39 3.48 -7.39
CA GLN A 309 -6.80 2.82 -6.22
C GLN A 309 -7.06 1.31 -6.22
N ARG A 310 -8.19 0.90 -6.81
CA ARG A 310 -8.64 -0.50 -6.88
C ARG A 310 -9.66 -0.67 -8.00
N LEU A 311 -9.98 -1.92 -8.33
CA LEU A 311 -11.19 -2.19 -9.10
C LEU A 311 -12.43 -1.83 -8.29
N THR A 312 -13.37 -1.12 -8.89
CA THR A 312 -14.66 -0.73 -8.29
C THR A 312 -15.74 -1.78 -8.50
N PHE A 313 -15.37 -2.91 -9.10
CA PHE A 313 -16.18 -4.10 -9.29
C PHE A 313 -15.34 -5.33 -8.94
N GLU A 314 -16.01 -6.46 -8.67
CA GLU A 314 -15.34 -7.73 -8.38
C GLU A 314 -15.19 -8.56 -9.67
N PRO A 315 -13.98 -8.69 -10.24
CA PRO A 315 -13.76 -9.61 -11.35
C PRO A 315 -13.91 -11.07 -10.86
N ALA A 316 -14.18 -11.97 -11.81
CA ALA A 316 -14.29 -13.38 -11.48
C ALA A 316 -12.98 -13.90 -10.87
N GLN A 317 -13.08 -14.66 -9.79
CA GLN A 317 -11.93 -15.24 -9.08
C GLN A 317 -11.60 -16.66 -9.54
N GLN A 318 -12.32 -17.17 -10.54
CA GLN A 318 -12.18 -18.51 -11.08
C GLN A 318 -12.05 -18.44 -12.59
N ASP A 319 -11.52 -19.51 -13.18
CA ASP A 319 -11.46 -19.67 -14.63
C ASP A 319 -12.88 -19.60 -15.23
N ILE A 320 -13.10 -18.57 -16.02
CA ILE A 320 -14.34 -18.30 -16.76
C ILE A 320 -14.14 -18.39 -18.27
N THR A 321 -13.12 -19.11 -18.73
CA THR A 321 -12.77 -19.28 -20.15
C THR A 321 -13.99 -19.51 -21.04
N ASN A 322 -14.09 -18.68 -22.08
CA ASN A 322 -15.21 -18.69 -23.04
C ASN A 322 -14.70 -19.06 -24.44
N SER A 323 -14.26 -20.32 -24.56
CA SER A 323 -13.72 -20.86 -25.81
C SER A 323 -14.81 -21.18 -26.82
N ASP A 324 -14.51 -20.94 -28.11
CA ASP A 324 -15.37 -21.38 -29.20
C ASP A 324 -15.48 -22.91 -29.26
N GLU A 325 -16.63 -23.40 -29.72
CA GLU A 325 -16.88 -24.84 -29.87
C GLU A 325 -16.19 -25.41 -31.12
N ALA A 326 -15.61 -26.59 -30.99
CA ALA A 326 -15.02 -27.30 -32.12
C ALA A 326 -16.11 -27.70 -33.13
N VAL A 327 -15.92 -27.32 -34.40
CA VAL A 327 -16.80 -27.69 -35.52
C VAL A 327 -16.24 -28.82 -36.40
N ILE A 328 -15.04 -29.30 -36.09
CA ILE A 328 -14.36 -30.40 -36.77
C ILE A 328 -14.03 -31.47 -35.72
N ASP A 329 -14.51 -32.70 -35.93
CA ASP A 329 -14.09 -33.87 -35.14
C ASP A 329 -12.63 -34.21 -35.46
N MET A 330 -11.79 -34.31 -34.43
CA MET A 330 -10.37 -34.73 -34.51
C MET A 330 -10.16 -36.16 -34.01
#